data_AF-A0A6I1Z0I3-F1
#
_entry.id   AF-A0A6I1Z0I3-F1
#
_cell.length_a   1.000
_cell.length_b   1.000
_cell.length_c   1.000
_cell.angle_alpha   90.00
_cell.angle_beta   90.00
_cell.angle_gamma   90.00
#
_symmetry.space_group_name_H-M   'P 1'
#
loop_
_entity.id
_entity.type
_entity.pdbx_description
1 polymer ?
#
loop_
_entity_poly.entity_id
_entity_poly.type
_entity_poly.pdbx_seq_one_letter_code
_entity_poly.pdbx_strand_id
1 'polypeptide(L)'
;MAARPGAALARLGMYPTLVTGDGLLGYEESAPYDRVIATCGVRTLPAAWIEQTRPGGIILATVGGWLAASELARLTVHDDGTASGPLLGGQVSFMLARPQLPPPLGLLPDLSAGVEREAIIGADVLDDWTTRFVAQAAVPAAQRLTLTQDGREQHVLVDVDSGSWAAMHEHHGRWTVRQDGPDLLWDAVEDQLGRWHASGAPTVEQCTIHIIPEGQTIRW
;
A
#
# COMPACT_ATOMS: atom_id res chain seq x y z
N MET A 1 5.15 -1.56 26.00
CA MET A 1 4.14 -2.35 26.73
C MET A 1 4.04 -3.76 26.14
N ALA A 2 5.06 -4.61 26.35
CA ALA A 2 5.19 -5.94 25.72
C ALA A 2 5.03 -7.12 26.71
N ALA A 3 4.73 -6.87 27.99
CA ALA A 3 4.75 -7.92 29.01
C ALA A 3 3.52 -8.86 28.99
N ARG A 4 2.39 -8.44 28.38
CA ARG A 4 1.13 -9.19 28.43
C ARG A 4 1.07 -10.45 27.53
N PRO A 5 1.61 -10.46 26.30
CA PRO A 5 1.56 -11.63 25.42
C PRO A 5 2.30 -12.86 25.98
N GLY A 6 3.52 -12.66 26.50
CA GLY A 6 4.34 -13.77 27.03
C GLY A 6 3.66 -14.51 28.19
N ALA A 7 3.01 -13.77 29.09
CA ALA A 7 2.28 -14.37 30.22
C ALA A 7 1.00 -15.13 29.80
N ALA A 8 0.40 -14.80 28.66
CA ALA A 8 -0.73 -15.56 28.13
C ALA A 8 -0.28 -16.90 27.51
N LEU A 9 0.81 -16.88 26.74
CA LEU A 9 1.35 -18.09 26.09
C LEU A 9 1.99 -19.06 27.08
N ALA A 10 2.68 -18.54 28.12
CA ALA A 10 3.25 -19.38 29.17
C ALA A 10 2.19 -20.21 29.91
N ARG A 11 0.97 -19.67 30.10
CA ARG A 11 -0.16 -20.42 30.69
C ARG A 11 -0.64 -21.58 29.81
N LEU A 12 -0.30 -21.58 28.53
CA LEU A 12 -0.56 -22.68 27.59
C LEU A 12 0.67 -23.59 27.40
N GLY A 13 1.73 -23.40 28.19
CA GLY A 13 2.98 -24.16 28.07
C GLY A 13 3.83 -23.79 26.85
N MET A 14 3.56 -22.63 26.22
CA MET A 14 4.31 -22.13 25.06
C MET A 14 5.27 -21.02 25.47
N TYR A 15 6.51 -21.10 25.00
CA TYR A 15 7.60 -20.19 25.38
C TYR A 15 8.35 -19.65 24.15
N PRO A 16 7.69 -18.88 23.26
CA PRO A 16 8.41 -18.25 22.15
C PRO A 16 9.35 -17.16 22.66
N THR A 17 10.44 -16.94 21.93
CA THR A 17 11.27 -15.75 22.12
C THR A 17 10.46 -14.51 21.78
N LEU A 18 10.32 -13.60 22.74
CA LEU A 18 9.62 -12.33 22.55
C LEU A 18 10.63 -11.20 22.51
N VAL A 19 10.73 -10.54 21.36
CA VAL A 19 11.62 -9.39 21.16
C VAL A 19 10.79 -8.12 21.16
N THR A 20 11.24 -7.11 21.91
CA THR A 20 10.65 -5.76 21.87
C THR A 20 11.54 -4.87 21.02
N GLY A 21 11.05 -4.48 19.84
CA GLY A 21 11.81 -3.65 18.91
C GLY A 21 10.97 -3.25 17.71
N ASP A 22 11.62 -2.67 16.71
CA ASP A 22 11.03 -2.41 15.41
C ASP A 22 11.05 -3.70 14.57
N GLY A 23 9.86 -4.26 14.30
CA GLY A 23 9.73 -5.48 13.51
C GLY A 23 10.19 -5.32 12.06
N LEU A 24 10.29 -4.09 11.53
CA LEU A 24 10.81 -3.85 10.18
C LEU A 24 12.31 -4.14 10.07
N LEU A 25 13.05 -4.08 11.18
CA LEU A 25 14.47 -4.44 11.24
C LEU A 25 14.69 -5.96 11.41
N GLY A 26 13.62 -6.73 11.57
CA GLY A 26 13.68 -8.15 11.87
C GLY A 26 14.34 -8.44 13.22
N TYR A 27 14.99 -9.59 13.34
CA TYR A 27 15.77 -9.99 14.50
C TYR A 27 16.91 -10.93 14.05
N GLU A 28 18.08 -10.35 13.81
CA GLU A 28 19.23 -11.04 13.20
C GLU A 28 19.78 -12.19 14.05
N GLU A 29 19.71 -12.10 15.39
CA GLU A 29 20.30 -13.11 16.30
C GLU A 29 19.70 -14.51 16.14
N SER A 30 18.50 -14.63 15.54
CA SER A 30 17.84 -15.91 15.24
C SER A 30 17.72 -16.21 13.75
N ALA A 31 18.34 -15.40 12.90
CA ALA A 31 18.44 -15.64 11.47
C ALA A 31 19.41 -16.82 11.18
N PRO A 32 19.28 -17.52 10.04
CA PRO A 32 18.27 -17.31 9.01
C PRO A 32 16.92 -17.97 9.33
N TYR A 33 15.83 -17.33 8.92
CA TYR A 33 14.48 -17.85 9.07
C TYR A 33 14.07 -18.75 7.89
N ASP A 34 13.31 -19.80 8.21
CA ASP A 34 12.55 -20.56 7.21
C ASP A 34 11.39 -19.75 6.64
N ARG A 35 10.70 -19.02 7.54
CA ARG A 35 9.44 -18.33 7.27
C ARG A 35 9.39 -17.05 8.07
N VAL A 36 8.96 -15.97 7.43
CA VAL A 36 8.60 -14.71 8.09
C VAL A 36 7.11 -14.46 7.85
N ILE A 37 6.35 -14.23 8.92
CA ILE A 37 4.92 -13.92 8.84
C ILE A 37 4.70 -12.54 9.46
N ALA A 38 4.38 -11.56 8.62
CA ALA A 38 4.05 -10.22 9.07
C ALA A 38 2.57 -10.14 9.42
N THR A 39 2.28 -9.92 10.71
CA THR A 39 0.92 -9.65 11.21
C THR A 39 0.65 -8.14 11.31
N CYS A 40 1.26 -7.39 10.40
CA CYS A 40 1.03 -5.97 10.13
C CYS A 40 1.07 -5.75 8.61
N GLY A 41 0.49 -4.65 8.15
CA GLY A 41 0.59 -4.22 6.76
C GLY A 41 1.91 -3.48 6.52
N VAL A 42 2.45 -3.59 5.32
CA VAL A 42 3.62 -2.84 4.87
C VAL A 42 3.38 -2.17 3.52
N ARG A 43 3.99 -1.01 3.29
CA ARG A 43 4.04 -0.35 1.99
C ARG A 43 5.07 -0.98 1.07
N THR A 44 6.26 -1.18 1.63
CA THR A 44 7.39 -1.84 0.98
C THR A 44 7.89 -2.96 1.88
N LEU A 45 8.24 -4.09 1.29
CA LEU A 45 8.84 -5.18 2.06
C LEU A 45 10.21 -4.73 2.61
N PRO A 46 10.47 -4.84 3.93
CA PRO A 46 11.77 -4.50 4.49
C PRO A 46 12.88 -5.40 3.97
N ALA A 47 14.01 -4.81 3.58
CA ALA A 47 15.21 -5.54 3.14
C ALA A 47 15.69 -6.56 4.20
N ALA A 48 15.64 -6.17 5.48
CA ALA A 48 16.03 -7.02 6.59
C ALA A 48 15.24 -8.35 6.64
N TRP A 49 13.98 -8.38 6.20
CA TRP A 49 13.21 -9.63 6.15
C TRP A 49 13.74 -10.59 5.07
N ILE A 50 14.25 -10.05 3.96
CA ILE A 50 14.85 -10.82 2.88
C ILE A 50 16.23 -11.32 3.31
N GLU A 51 17.09 -10.41 3.80
CA GLU A 51 18.44 -10.72 4.27
C GLU A 51 18.47 -11.77 5.40
N GLN A 52 17.49 -11.72 6.31
CA GLN A 52 17.40 -12.65 7.44
C GLN A 52 16.63 -13.93 7.11
N THR A 53 16.13 -14.11 5.89
CA THR A 53 15.43 -15.32 5.46
C THR A 53 16.33 -16.12 4.53
N ARG A 54 16.43 -17.43 4.74
CA ARG A 54 17.25 -18.27 3.86
C ARG A 54 16.71 -18.24 2.42
N PRO A 55 17.55 -18.44 1.39
CA PRO A 55 17.05 -18.71 0.05
C PRO A 55 16.10 -19.91 0.04
N GLY A 56 15.01 -19.80 -0.73
CA GLY A 56 13.87 -20.72 -0.73
C GLY A 56 12.94 -20.57 0.49
N GLY A 57 13.27 -19.70 1.44
CA GLY A 57 12.39 -19.29 2.53
C GLY A 57 11.20 -18.47 2.04
N ILE A 58 10.14 -18.40 2.85
CA ILE A 58 8.90 -17.72 2.46
C ILE A 58 8.62 -16.54 3.39
N ILE A 59 8.28 -15.40 2.80
CA ILE A 59 7.76 -14.24 3.51
C ILE A 59 6.28 -14.10 3.16
N LEU A 60 5.43 -14.09 4.18
CA LEU A 60 4.00 -13.83 4.06
C LEU A 60 3.71 -12.46 4.68
N ALA A 61 3.30 -11.49 3.86
CA ALA A 61 3.08 -10.12 4.31
C ALA A 61 1.87 -9.50 3.60
N THR A 62 1.17 -8.62 4.29
CA THR A 62 0.10 -7.81 3.68
C THR A 62 0.71 -6.53 3.13
N VAL A 63 0.66 -6.35 1.82
CA VAL A 63 1.24 -5.19 1.12
C VAL A 63 0.12 -4.24 0.74
N GLY A 64 0.28 -2.95 1.03
CA GLY A 64 -0.75 -1.95 0.78
C GLY A 64 -0.22 -0.53 0.66
N GLY A 65 -1.12 0.43 0.47
CA GLY A 65 -0.79 1.85 0.34
C GLY A 65 -1.66 2.72 1.24
N TRP A 66 -1.43 4.02 1.19
CA TRP A 66 -2.20 5.00 1.98
C TRP A 66 -3.58 5.32 1.38
N LEU A 67 -3.95 4.68 0.26
CA LEU A 67 -5.34 4.65 -0.21
C LEU A 67 -6.21 3.63 0.56
N ALA A 68 -5.63 2.86 1.48
CA ALA A 68 -6.30 1.85 2.31
C ALA A 68 -6.86 0.64 1.52
N ALA A 69 -6.12 0.19 0.51
CA ALA A 69 -6.27 -1.13 -0.10
C ALA A 69 -4.97 -1.94 0.06
N SER A 70 -5.11 -3.24 0.25
CA SER A 70 -3.98 -4.14 0.48
C SER A 70 -4.27 -5.56 0.03
N GLU A 71 -3.20 -6.29 -0.28
CA GLU A 71 -3.25 -7.69 -0.67
C GLU A 71 -2.22 -8.52 0.08
N LEU A 72 -2.54 -9.80 0.30
CA LEU A 72 -1.62 -10.74 0.92
C LEU A 72 -0.61 -11.23 -0.11
N ALA A 73 0.68 -11.03 0.14
CA ALA A 73 1.77 -11.49 -0.71
C ALA A 73 2.47 -12.71 -0.09
N ARG A 74 2.71 -13.75 -0.91
CA ARG A 74 3.56 -14.89 -0.54
C ARG A 74 4.82 -14.87 -1.40
N LEU A 75 5.90 -14.39 -0.82
CA LEU A 75 7.18 -14.18 -1.49
C LEU A 75 8.13 -15.33 -1.18
N THR A 76 8.83 -15.84 -2.19
CA THR A 76 9.98 -16.73 -2.03
C THR A 76 11.24 -15.88 -2.10
N VAL A 77 12.16 -16.06 -1.15
CA VAL A 77 13.48 -15.42 -1.15
C VAL A 77 14.42 -16.18 -2.08
N HIS A 78 15.15 -15.45 -2.91
CA HIS A 78 16.08 -15.99 -3.90
C HIS A 78 17.53 -15.89 -3.41
N ASP A 79 18.44 -16.65 -4.04
CA ASP A 79 19.87 -16.68 -3.66
C ASP A 79 20.61 -15.35 -3.92
N ASP A 80 20.04 -14.45 -4.72
CA ASP A 80 20.61 -13.17 -5.12
C ASP A 80 20.17 -11.99 -4.24
N GLY A 81 19.50 -12.26 -3.12
CA GLY A 81 19.00 -11.22 -2.20
C GLY A 81 17.71 -10.54 -2.69
N THR A 82 17.04 -11.09 -3.69
CA THR A 82 15.71 -10.65 -4.13
C THR A 82 14.60 -11.54 -3.57
N ALA A 83 13.35 -11.11 -3.70
CA ALA A 83 12.20 -11.95 -3.38
C ALA A 83 11.06 -11.73 -4.37
N SER A 84 10.32 -12.77 -4.71
CA SER A 84 9.13 -12.63 -5.57
C SER A 84 8.08 -13.70 -5.34
N GLY A 85 6.85 -13.41 -5.76
CA GLY A 85 5.75 -14.37 -5.67
C GLY A 85 4.38 -13.74 -5.91
N PRO A 86 3.32 -14.56 -5.88
CA PRO A 86 1.98 -14.10 -6.19
C PRO A 86 1.40 -13.25 -5.06
N LEU A 87 0.51 -12.34 -5.43
CA LEU A 87 -0.53 -11.86 -4.52
C LEU A 87 -1.60 -12.95 -4.40
N LEU A 88 -2.17 -13.12 -3.21
CA LEU A 88 -3.12 -14.19 -2.89
C LEU A 88 -4.57 -13.71 -2.87
N GLY A 89 -4.80 -12.41 -3.07
CA GLY A 89 -6.13 -11.82 -2.97
C GLY A 89 -6.68 -11.82 -1.55
N GLY A 90 -8.01 -11.79 -1.49
CA GLY A 90 -8.78 -11.93 -0.25
C GLY A 90 -9.06 -10.61 0.48
N GLN A 91 -8.67 -9.46 -0.08
CA GLN A 91 -8.98 -8.14 0.48
C GLN A 91 -8.57 -8.03 1.97
N VAL A 92 -7.42 -8.62 2.29
CA VAL A 92 -6.94 -8.73 3.67
C VAL A 92 -6.38 -7.39 4.11
N SER A 93 -6.78 -6.95 5.30
CA SER A 93 -6.26 -5.72 5.91
C SER A 93 -5.59 -5.99 7.25
N PHE A 94 -4.49 -5.28 7.46
CA PHE A 94 -3.78 -5.20 8.75
C PHE A 94 -3.47 -3.74 9.06
N MET A 95 -3.26 -3.43 10.34
CA MET A 95 -2.68 -2.14 10.73
C MET A 95 -1.29 -1.99 10.08
N LEU A 96 -1.04 -0.86 9.44
CA LEU A 96 0.29 -0.58 8.87
C LEU A 96 1.35 -0.57 9.98
N ALA A 97 2.55 -1.04 9.65
CA ALA A 97 3.72 -0.88 10.49
C ALA A 97 3.92 0.60 10.83
N ARG A 98 4.13 0.91 12.12
CA ARG A 98 4.20 2.30 12.61
C ARG A 98 5.17 3.19 11.83
N PRO A 99 6.39 2.76 11.46
CA PRO A 99 7.31 3.60 10.69
C PRO A 99 6.85 3.89 9.25
N GLN A 100 5.83 3.19 8.74
CA GLN A 100 5.29 3.33 7.40
C GLN A 100 3.89 3.99 7.38
N LEU A 101 3.45 4.55 8.52
CA LEU A 101 2.23 5.36 8.58
C LEU A 101 2.37 6.64 7.75
N PRO A 102 1.27 7.17 7.20
CA PRO A 102 1.28 8.43 6.50
C PRO A 102 1.70 9.60 7.39
N PRO A 103 2.35 10.64 6.83
CA PRO A 103 2.56 11.88 7.55
C PRO A 103 1.22 12.56 7.86
N PRO A 104 1.11 13.34 8.95
CA PRO A 104 -0.07 14.15 9.21
C PRO A 104 -0.37 15.09 8.02
N LEU A 105 -1.64 15.19 7.62
CA LEU A 105 -2.06 15.98 6.46
C LEU A 105 -1.73 17.48 6.54
N GLY A 106 -1.57 18.03 7.75
CA GLY A 106 -1.33 19.46 7.93
C GLY A 106 -2.50 20.32 7.46
N LEU A 107 -2.18 21.46 6.84
CA LEU A 107 -3.17 22.33 6.19
C LEU A 107 -3.45 21.80 4.79
N LEU A 108 -4.71 21.51 4.48
CA LEU A 108 -5.09 21.10 3.13
C LEU A 108 -4.89 22.24 2.12
N PRO A 109 -4.51 21.93 0.87
CA PRO A 109 -4.41 22.93 -0.18
C PRO A 109 -5.78 23.55 -0.49
N ASP A 110 -5.76 24.72 -1.14
CA ASP A 110 -6.97 25.31 -1.69
C ASP A 110 -7.47 24.46 -2.87
N LEU A 111 -8.44 23.59 -2.62
CA LEU A 111 -9.00 22.68 -3.62
C LEU A 111 -9.78 23.39 -4.74
N SER A 112 -10.02 24.70 -4.60
CA SER A 112 -10.58 25.52 -5.67
C SER A 112 -9.55 26.03 -6.67
N ALA A 113 -8.25 25.94 -6.33
CA ALA A 113 -7.13 26.28 -7.19
C ALA A 113 -6.81 25.14 -8.19
N GLY A 114 -5.67 25.25 -8.87
CA GLY A 114 -5.18 24.22 -9.79
C GLY A 114 -5.85 24.22 -11.17
N VAL A 115 -5.49 23.24 -11.98
CA VAL A 115 -5.99 23.07 -13.34
C VAL A 115 -7.19 22.14 -13.32
N GLU A 116 -8.31 22.62 -13.85
CA GLU A 116 -9.54 21.84 -14.02
C GLU A 116 -9.57 21.12 -15.36
N ARG A 117 -9.99 19.85 -15.35
CA ARG A 117 -10.35 19.10 -16.55
C ARG A 117 -11.46 18.09 -16.28
N GLU A 118 -12.09 17.61 -17.35
CA GLU A 118 -12.96 16.44 -17.27
C GLU A 118 -12.11 15.19 -16.96
N ALA A 119 -12.60 14.37 -16.03
CA ALA A 119 -11.97 13.11 -15.70
C ALA A 119 -12.42 12.03 -16.69
N ILE A 120 -11.46 11.20 -17.14
CA ILE A 120 -11.72 10.05 -18.00
C ILE A 120 -12.35 8.92 -17.16
N ILE A 121 -11.87 8.76 -15.93
CA ILE A 121 -12.36 7.78 -14.97
C ILE A 121 -12.89 8.53 -13.75
N GLY A 122 -14.07 8.15 -13.26
CA GLY A 122 -14.65 8.72 -12.06
C GLY A 122 -13.94 8.30 -10.78
N ALA A 123 -14.01 9.13 -9.73
CA ALA A 123 -13.33 8.83 -8.46
C ALA A 123 -14.00 7.71 -7.67
N ASP A 124 -15.26 7.39 -7.98
CA ASP A 124 -15.99 6.22 -7.50
C ASP A 124 -15.29 4.90 -7.87
N VAL A 125 -14.43 4.90 -8.89
CA VAL A 125 -13.55 3.76 -9.17
C VAL A 125 -12.71 3.37 -7.95
N LEU A 126 -12.35 4.32 -7.07
CA LEU A 126 -11.58 4.05 -5.87
C LEU A 126 -12.42 3.45 -4.74
N ASP A 127 -13.74 3.29 -4.90
CA ASP A 127 -14.57 2.61 -3.89
C ASP A 127 -14.54 1.08 -4.06
N ASP A 128 -14.16 0.59 -5.24
CA ASP A 128 -13.78 -0.81 -5.42
C ASP A 128 -12.38 -1.09 -4.85
N TRP A 129 -12.23 -2.24 -4.19
CA TRP A 129 -11.01 -2.61 -3.51
C TRP A 129 -9.84 -2.84 -4.47
N THR A 130 -10.10 -3.55 -5.57
CA THR A 130 -9.07 -4.00 -6.51
C THR A 130 -8.53 -2.83 -7.32
N THR A 131 -9.41 -2.02 -7.89
CA THR A 131 -9.03 -0.81 -8.63
C THR A 131 -8.27 0.16 -7.73
N ARG A 132 -8.66 0.31 -6.46
CA ARG A 132 -7.93 1.12 -5.49
C ARG A 132 -6.53 0.57 -5.18
N PHE A 133 -6.40 -0.75 -5.05
CA PHE A 133 -5.09 -1.41 -4.89
C PHE A 133 -4.20 -1.21 -6.13
N VAL A 134 -4.77 -1.25 -7.34
CA VAL A 134 -4.01 -0.99 -8.58
C VAL A 134 -3.63 0.50 -8.69
N ALA A 135 -4.56 1.41 -8.38
CA ALA A 135 -4.35 2.85 -8.43
C ALA A 135 -3.25 3.32 -7.48
N GLN A 136 -3.19 2.78 -6.25
CA GLN A 136 -2.20 3.22 -5.25
C GLN A 136 -0.74 2.96 -5.68
N ALA A 137 -0.51 2.03 -6.62
CA ALA A 137 0.84 1.78 -7.15
C ALA A 137 1.36 2.96 -7.98
N ALA A 138 0.46 3.76 -8.59
CA ALA A 138 0.83 4.96 -9.34
C ALA A 138 1.04 6.19 -8.45
N VAL A 139 0.43 6.19 -7.26
CA VAL A 139 0.49 7.31 -6.30
C VAL A 139 0.86 6.80 -4.89
N PRO A 140 2.04 6.19 -4.72
CA PRO A 140 2.41 5.45 -3.50
C PRO A 140 2.55 6.32 -2.24
N ALA A 141 2.65 7.64 -2.41
CA ALA A 141 2.71 8.64 -1.33
C ALA A 141 1.39 9.40 -1.12
N ALA A 142 0.36 9.15 -1.93
CA ALA A 142 -0.91 9.84 -1.81
C ALA A 142 -1.78 9.23 -0.70
N GLN A 143 -2.41 10.10 0.07
CA GLN A 143 -3.47 9.79 1.04
C GLN A 143 -4.83 10.10 0.41
N ARG A 144 -5.84 9.26 0.67
CA ARG A 144 -7.22 9.48 0.21
C ARG A 144 -8.07 10.12 1.32
N LEU A 145 -8.85 11.12 0.95
CA LEU A 145 -9.85 11.78 1.79
C LEU A 145 -11.16 11.92 1.04
N THR A 146 -12.26 11.94 1.79
CA THR A 146 -13.56 12.38 1.29
C THR A 146 -13.98 13.57 2.12
N LEU A 147 -14.30 14.67 1.45
CA LEU A 147 -14.69 15.93 2.07
C LEU A 147 -16.05 16.35 1.53
N THR A 148 -16.83 17.09 2.31
CA THR A 148 -18.04 17.75 1.82
C THR A 148 -17.81 19.26 1.84
N GLN A 149 -17.85 19.89 0.66
CA GLN A 149 -17.70 21.34 0.50
C GLN A 149 -18.89 21.88 -0.30
N ASP A 150 -19.55 22.93 0.20
CA ASP A 150 -20.73 23.54 -0.43
C ASP A 150 -21.84 22.54 -0.80
N GLY A 151 -22.02 21.51 0.03
CA GLY A 151 -23.02 20.45 -0.18
C GLY A 151 -22.64 19.43 -1.26
N ARG A 152 -21.41 19.48 -1.78
CA ARG A 152 -20.87 18.51 -2.76
C ARG A 152 -19.81 17.65 -2.11
N GLU A 153 -19.88 16.36 -2.35
CA GLU A 153 -18.82 15.42 -1.98
C GLU A 153 -17.63 15.58 -2.93
N GLN A 154 -16.43 15.64 -2.37
CA GLN A 154 -15.17 15.67 -3.10
C GLN A 154 -14.28 14.51 -2.64
N HIS A 155 -13.75 13.77 -3.60
CA HIS A 155 -12.72 12.77 -3.40
C HIS A 155 -11.37 13.44 -3.60
N VAL A 156 -10.51 13.41 -2.58
CA VAL A 156 -9.24 14.13 -2.60
C VAL A 156 -8.08 13.15 -2.42
N LEU A 157 -7.07 13.27 -3.27
CA LEU A 157 -5.76 12.67 -3.12
C LEU A 157 -4.76 13.75 -2.72
N VAL A 158 -3.94 13.49 -1.71
CA VAL A 158 -2.90 14.43 -1.25
C VAL A 158 -1.60 13.67 -1.02
N ASP A 159 -0.55 14.09 -1.69
CA ASP A 159 0.82 13.79 -1.30
C ASP A 159 1.37 14.99 -0.50
N VAL A 160 1.54 14.77 0.81
CA VAL A 160 1.95 15.82 1.74
C VAL A 160 3.39 16.27 1.50
N ASP A 161 4.26 15.34 1.09
CA ASP A 161 5.69 15.61 0.97
C ASP A 161 6.00 16.40 -0.31
N SER A 162 5.35 16.04 -1.43
CA SER A 162 5.50 16.78 -2.70
C SER A 162 4.60 18.02 -2.78
N GLY A 163 3.53 18.08 -1.98
CA GLY A 163 2.48 19.10 -2.07
C GLY A 163 1.53 18.88 -3.25
N SER A 164 1.66 17.76 -3.98
CA SER A 164 0.75 17.40 -5.06
C SER A 164 -0.61 16.99 -4.52
N TRP A 165 -1.68 17.41 -5.20
CA TRP A 165 -3.04 17.06 -4.81
C TRP A 165 -3.96 16.97 -6.02
N ALA A 166 -5.03 16.19 -5.88
CA ALA A 166 -6.14 16.13 -6.83
C ALA A 166 -7.47 16.07 -6.08
N ALA A 167 -8.44 16.89 -6.48
CA ALA A 167 -9.81 16.89 -5.98
C ALA A 167 -10.77 16.58 -7.13
N MET A 168 -11.53 15.52 -6.98
CA MET A 168 -12.54 15.08 -7.94
C MET A 168 -13.93 15.24 -7.34
N HIS A 169 -14.87 15.68 -8.17
CA HIS A 169 -16.27 15.71 -7.82
C HIS A 169 -17.14 15.32 -9.01
N GLU A 170 -18.31 14.82 -8.70
CA GLU A 170 -19.33 14.46 -9.68
C GLU A 170 -20.38 15.55 -9.78
N HIS A 171 -20.84 15.83 -11.00
CA HIS A 171 -21.95 16.72 -11.26
C HIS A 171 -22.72 16.28 -12.53
N HIS A 172 -23.94 15.79 -12.34
CA HIS A 172 -24.86 15.37 -13.42
C HIS A 172 -24.29 14.30 -14.38
N GLY A 173 -23.70 13.26 -13.81
CA GLY A 173 -23.11 12.10 -14.48
C GLY A 173 -21.70 12.37 -15.04
N ARG A 174 -21.12 13.54 -14.77
CA ARG A 174 -19.78 13.91 -15.24
C ARG A 174 -18.84 14.12 -14.07
N TRP A 175 -17.66 13.53 -14.18
CA TRP A 175 -16.58 13.73 -13.23
C TRP A 175 -15.65 14.84 -13.69
N THR A 176 -15.32 15.74 -12.77
CA THR A 176 -14.35 16.80 -12.97
C THR A 176 -13.24 16.63 -11.94
N VAL A 177 -11.99 16.78 -12.38
CA VAL A 177 -10.81 16.81 -11.52
C VAL A 177 -10.18 18.19 -11.57
N ARG A 178 -9.81 18.71 -10.40
CA ARG A 178 -8.85 19.80 -10.21
C ARG A 178 -7.63 19.26 -9.52
N GLN A 179 -6.45 19.68 -9.94
CA GLN A 179 -5.20 19.24 -9.33
C GLN A 179 -4.10 20.26 -9.55
N ASP A 180 -3.08 20.20 -8.69
CA ASP A 180 -1.89 21.05 -8.76
C ASP A 180 -0.72 20.34 -8.07
N GLY A 181 0.49 20.87 -8.28
CA GLY A 181 1.73 20.35 -7.74
C GLY A 181 2.63 19.70 -8.80
N PRO A 182 3.81 19.21 -8.40
CA PRO A 182 4.79 18.61 -9.32
C PRO A 182 4.29 17.32 -9.98
N ASP A 183 3.40 16.58 -9.32
CA ASP A 183 2.88 15.30 -9.80
C ASP A 183 1.35 15.39 -10.01
N LEU A 184 0.89 15.10 -11.22
CA LEU A 184 -0.53 15.05 -11.54
C LEU A 184 -1.12 13.72 -11.06
N LEU A 185 -1.49 13.67 -9.78
CA LEU A 185 -1.88 12.43 -9.09
C LEU A 185 -3.03 11.69 -9.79
N TRP A 186 -4.06 12.42 -10.26
CA TRP A 186 -5.19 11.76 -10.90
C TRP A 186 -4.87 11.27 -12.32
N ASP A 187 -4.03 12.00 -13.07
CA ASP A 187 -3.52 11.53 -14.36
C ASP A 187 -2.72 10.23 -14.21
N ALA A 188 -1.89 10.14 -13.17
CA ALA A 188 -1.14 8.93 -12.86
C ALA A 188 -2.07 7.75 -12.52
N VAL A 189 -3.15 8.00 -11.78
CA VAL A 189 -4.19 6.99 -11.49
C VAL A 189 -4.92 6.57 -12.77
N GLU A 190 -5.34 7.52 -13.61
CA GLU A 190 -6.04 7.24 -14.87
C GLU A 190 -5.16 6.44 -15.86
N ASP A 191 -3.88 6.79 -16.00
CA ASP A 191 -2.93 6.05 -16.83
C ASP A 191 -2.75 4.61 -16.33
N GLN A 192 -2.53 4.44 -15.02
CA GLN A 192 -2.31 3.14 -14.41
C GLN A 192 -3.55 2.23 -14.56
N LEU A 193 -4.74 2.75 -14.26
CA LEU A 193 -5.97 2.02 -14.46
C LEU A 193 -6.21 1.74 -15.94
N GLY A 194 -5.90 2.69 -16.84
CA GLY A 194 -5.97 2.50 -18.28
C GLY A 194 -5.09 1.33 -18.77
N ARG A 195 -3.83 1.26 -18.31
CA ARG A 195 -2.90 0.16 -18.61
C ARG A 195 -3.39 -1.17 -18.06
N TRP A 196 -3.94 -1.19 -16.84
CA TRP A 196 -4.51 -2.40 -16.25
C TRP A 196 -5.75 -2.89 -17.01
N HIS A 197 -6.68 -2.01 -17.38
CA HIS A 197 -7.84 -2.39 -18.21
C HIS A 197 -7.42 -2.86 -19.61
N ALA A 198 -6.44 -2.20 -20.24
CA ALA A 198 -5.92 -2.60 -21.55
C ALA A 198 -5.26 -4.00 -21.53
N SER A 199 -4.77 -4.44 -20.38
CA SER A 199 -4.26 -5.80 -20.17
C SER A 199 -5.35 -6.85 -19.87
N GLY A 200 -6.63 -6.46 -19.92
CA GLY A 200 -7.77 -7.33 -19.64
C GLY A 200 -8.21 -7.34 -18.17
N ALA A 201 -7.81 -6.33 -17.38
CA ALA A 201 -8.17 -6.19 -15.96
C ALA A 201 -7.88 -7.47 -15.14
N PRO A 202 -6.62 -7.96 -15.14
CA PRO A 202 -6.27 -9.19 -14.43
C PRO A 202 -6.58 -9.07 -12.94
N THR A 203 -7.05 -10.17 -12.34
CA THR A 203 -7.30 -10.23 -10.90
C THR A 203 -6.00 -10.11 -10.13
N VAL A 204 -6.06 -9.71 -8.87
CA VAL A 204 -4.87 -9.57 -8.03
C VAL A 204 -4.09 -10.88 -7.93
N GLU A 205 -4.74 -12.04 -7.96
CA GLU A 205 -4.11 -13.36 -7.93
C GLU A 205 -3.30 -13.69 -9.20
N GLN A 206 -3.56 -12.99 -10.29
CA GLN A 206 -2.76 -13.07 -11.51
C GLN A 206 -1.51 -12.17 -11.45
N CYS A 207 -1.44 -11.27 -10.47
CA CYS A 207 -0.31 -10.37 -10.27
C CYS A 207 0.83 -11.04 -9.48
N THR A 208 2.05 -10.69 -9.86
CA THR A 208 3.28 -11.08 -9.15
C THR A 208 3.98 -9.84 -8.62
N ILE A 209 4.36 -9.89 -7.35
CA ILE A 209 5.19 -8.87 -6.71
C ILE A 209 6.66 -9.30 -6.76
N HIS A 210 7.54 -8.35 -7.09
CA HIS A 210 8.99 -8.51 -7.13
C HIS A 210 9.65 -7.46 -6.25
N ILE A 211 10.55 -7.90 -5.40
CA ILE A 211 11.38 -7.07 -4.53
C ILE A 211 12.83 -7.23 -4.96
N ILE A 212 13.41 -6.13 -5.42
CA ILE A 212 14.82 -6.01 -5.79
C ILE A 212 15.45 -4.88 -4.95
N PRO A 213 16.79 -4.76 -4.87
CA PRO A 213 17.44 -3.70 -4.09
C PRO A 213 16.97 -2.29 -4.45
N GLU A 214 16.62 -2.07 -5.73
CA GLU A 214 16.16 -0.78 -6.25
C GLU A 214 14.69 -0.48 -5.91
N GLY A 215 13.90 -1.49 -5.52
CA GLY A 215 12.52 -1.28 -5.11
C GLY A 215 11.57 -2.47 -5.27
N GLN A 216 10.29 -2.16 -5.10
CA GLN A 216 9.18 -3.10 -5.18
C GLN A 216 8.34 -2.81 -6.42
N THR A 217 8.03 -3.83 -7.21
CA THR A 217 7.16 -3.71 -8.39
C THR A 217 6.09 -4.80 -8.38
N ILE A 218 4.90 -4.46 -8.88
CA ILE A 218 3.80 -5.40 -9.12
C ILE A 218 3.62 -5.50 -10.62
N ARG A 219 3.63 -6.73 -11.14
CA ARG A 219 3.46 -7.05 -12.57
C ARG A 219 2.21 -7.88 -12.77
N TRP A 220 1.53 -7.65 -13.88
CA TRP A 220 0.34 -8.38 -14.33
C TRP A 220 0.44 -8.65 -15.84
#